data_AF-A0A962Q960-F1
#
_entry.id   AF-A0A962Q960-F1
#
_cell.length_a   1.000
_cell.length_b   1.000
_cell.length_c   1.000
_cell.angle_alpha   90.00
_cell.angle_beta   90.00
_cell.angle_gamma   90.00
#
_symmetry.space_group_name_H-M   'P 1'
#
loop_
_entity.id
_entity.type
_entity.pdbx_description
1 polymer ?
#
loop_
_entity_poly.entity_id
_entity_poly.type
_entity_poly.pdbx_seq_one_letter_code
_entity_poly.pdbx_strand_id
1 'polypeptide(L)'
;VEVQDVRLWRAPDHTRIVFDLSGPADHKLIVLENPSRIVLDVENTSIKSGTPDLKLEGTPVQMIRTGIRQGDDLRVVLELSAVVNPRSFFLKANEQAGDRLVLDLYDKAPQQQAVVTKSVQHSDKRDIIIAIDAGHGGEDPGAIGPNRRREKDVVLAIARELNALLKADKGFQPTMIRTGDYYISL
;
A
#
# COMPACT_ATOMS: atom_id res chain seq x y z
N VAL A 1 -15.22 -18.69 5.25
CA VAL A 1 -14.34 -17.62 5.77
C VAL A 1 -15.15 -16.36 5.93
N GLU A 2 -14.80 -15.49 6.88
CA GLU A 2 -15.46 -14.19 7.04
C GLU A 2 -14.44 -13.06 6.88
N VAL A 3 -14.81 -12.01 6.13
CA VAL A 3 -14.08 -10.73 6.11
C VAL A 3 -14.41 -9.96 7.38
N GLN A 4 -13.39 -9.75 8.21
CA GLN A 4 -13.49 -9.09 9.51
C GLN A 4 -13.30 -7.58 9.41
N ASP A 5 -12.40 -7.14 8.52
CA ASP A 5 -12.13 -5.72 8.26
C ASP A 5 -11.64 -5.52 6.83
N VAL A 6 -11.78 -4.30 6.31
CA VAL A 6 -11.19 -3.89 5.03
C VAL A 6 -10.48 -2.57 5.24
N ARG A 7 -9.22 -2.52 4.85
CA ARG A 7 -8.33 -1.37 5.05
C ARG A 7 -7.74 -0.94 3.72
N LEU A 8 -7.51 0.36 3.55
CA LEU A 8 -6.97 0.94 2.32
C LEU A 8 -5.82 1.92 2.65
N TRP A 9 -4.75 1.85 1.86
CA TRP A 9 -3.64 2.81 1.89
C TRP A 9 -3.28 3.30 0.50
N ARG A 10 -3.04 4.60 0.38
CA ARG A 10 -2.52 5.23 -0.84
C ARG A 10 -1.01 5.47 -0.71
N ALA A 11 -0.23 4.81 -1.55
CA ALA A 11 1.17 5.11 -1.81
C ALA A 11 1.29 6.04 -3.04
N PRO A 12 2.48 6.62 -3.31
CA PRO A 12 2.67 7.49 -4.48
C PRO A 12 2.43 6.80 -5.83
N ASP A 13 2.67 5.49 -5.91
CA ASP A 13 2.65 4.70 -7.14
C ASP A 13 1.58 3.59 -7.15
N HIS A 14 0.90 3.35 -6.02
CA HIS A 14 -0.13 2.31 -5.93
C HIS A 14 -1.13 2.57 -4.81
N THR A 15 -2.27 1.88 -4.89
CA THR A 15 -3.24 1.77 -3.79
C THR A 15 -3.27 0.33 -3.31
N ARG A 16 -3.06 0.11 -2.01
CA ARG A 16 -3.17 -1.21 -1.37
C ARG A 16 -4.49 -1.32 -0.63
N ILE A 17 -5.21 -2.41 -0.86
CA ILE A 17 -6.43 -2.79 -0.16
C ILE A 17 -6.18 -4.12 0.52
N VAL A 18 -6.53 -4.23 1.80
CA VAL A 18 -6.31 -5.42 2.61
C VAL A 18 -7.62 -5.84 3.22
N PHE A 19 -7.98 -7.10 3.00
CA PHE A 19 -9.12 -7.76 3.64
C PHE A 19 -8.57 -8.63 4.76
N ASP A 20 -8.94 -8.32 6.00
CA ASP A 20 -8.61 -9.15 7.16
C ASP A 20 -9.61 -10.31 7.23
N LEU A 21 -9.12 -11.54 7.24
CA LEU A 21 -9.91 -12.76 7.10
C LEU A 21 -9.87 -13.62 8.36
N SER A 22 -10.97 -14.30 8.63
CA SER A 22 -11.07 -15.28 9.72
C SER A 22 -10.34 -16.60 9.43
N GLY A 23 -9.76 -16.77 8.25
CA GLY A 23 -9.17 -18.01 7.76
C GLY A 23 -8.64 -17.91 6.32
N PRO A 24 -8.03 -18.98 5.80
CA PRO A 24 -7.49 -19.00 4.45
C PRO A 24 -8.57 -19.00 3.38
N ALA A 25 -8.39 -18.20 2.32
CA ALA A 25 -9.34 -18.10 1.22
C ALA A 25 -8.64 -18.07 -0.14
N ASP A 26 -9.15 -18.88 -1.05
CA ASP A 26 -8.77 -18.84 -2.46
C ASP A 26 -9.50 -17.69 -3.16
N HIS A 27 -8.81 -17.07 -4.12
CA HIS A 27 -9.35 -15.91 -4.82
C HIS A 27 -8.94 -15.87 -6.29
N LYS A 28 -9.76 -15.19 -7.08
CA LYS A 28 -9.53 -14.95 -8.50
C LYS A 28 -9.69 -13.47 -8.81
N LEU A 29 -8.72 -12.95 -9.54
CA LEU A 29 -8.69 -11.57 -10.01
C LEU A 29 -9.10 -11.51 -11.48
N ILE A 30 -10.01 -10.60 -11.83
CA ILE A 30 -10.48 -10.37 -13.19
C ILE A 30 -10.43 -8.88 -13.47
N VAL A 31 -9.78 -8.51 -14.58
CA VAL A 31 -9.74 -7.14 -15.08
C VAL A 31 -10.78 -7.00 -16.18
N LEU A 32 -11.63 -5.98 -16.08
CA LEU A 32 -12.60 -5.64 -17.10
C LEU A 32 -12.30 -4.25 -17.65
N GLU A 33 -12.40 -4.13 -18.96
CA GLU A 33 -12.26 -2.87 -19.67
C GLU A 33 -13.66 -2.35 -20.05
N ASN A 34 -13.82 -1.01 -20.11
CA ASN A 34 -15.06 -0.33 -20.53
C ASN A 34 -16.32 -0.62 -19.68
N PRO A 35 -16.49 -0.03 -18.47
CA PRO A 35 -15.54 0.82 -17.75
C PRO A 35 -14.44 0.01 -17.05
N SER A 36 -13.32 0.66 -16.74
CA SER A 36 -12.19 0.06 -16.01
C SER A 36 -12.65 -0.46 -14.66
N ARG A 37 -12.64 -1.79 -14.49
CA ARG A 37 -13.08 -2.44 -13.25
C ARG A 37 -12.16 -3.58 -12.88
N ILE A 38 -11.95 -3.73 -11.59
CA ILE A 38 -11.29 -4.90 -11.00
C ILE A 38 -12.34 -5.69 -10.24
N VAL A 39 -12.44 -6.98 -10.55
CA VAL A 39 -13.31 -7.92 -9.85
C VAL A 39 -12.43 -8.91 -9.11
N LEU A 40 -12.60 -8.98 -7.80
CA LEU A 40 -11.97 -9.93 -6.92
C LEU A 40 -13.06 -10.87 -6.40
N ASP A 41 -13.03 -12.11 -6.89
CA ASP A 41 -13.89 -13.19 -6.41
C ASP A 41 -13.13 -13.99 -5.36
N VAL A 42 -13.75 -14.25 -4.21
CA VAL A 42 -13.17 -14.95 -3.08
C VAL A 42 -14.10 -16.10 -2.69
N GLU A 43 -13.59 -17.32 -2.74
CA GLU A 43 -14.40 -18.53 -2.58
C GLU A 43 -14.84 -18.73 -1.12
N ASN A 44 -16.07 -19.25 -0.91
CA ASN A 44 -16.63 -19.61 0.40
C ASN A 44 -16.44 -18.51 1.47
N THR A 45 -16.61 -17.25 1.08
CA THR A 45 -16.26 -16.09 1.91
C THR A 45 -17.43 -15.13 2.02
N SER A 46 -17.76 -14.69 3.23
CA SER A 46 -18.84 -13.74 3.50
C SER A 46 -18.30 -12.43 4.08
N ILE A 47 -19.09 -11.35 3.94
CA ILE A 47 -18.82 -10.05 4.57
C ILE A 47 -20.09 -9.58 5.29
N LYS A 48 -20.01 -9.32 6.60
CA LYS A 48 -21.20 -9.13 7.45
C LYS A 48 -21.98 -7.84 7.20
N SER A 49 -21.39 -6.78 6.62
CA SER A 49 -22.14 -5.58 6.18
C SER A 49 -21.24 -4.56 5.48
N GLY A 50 -21.38 -4.43 4.16
CA GLY A 50 -20.74 -3.39 3.36
C GLY A 50 -19.21 -3.41 3.39
N THR A 51 -18.59 -2.55 2.58
CA THR A 51 -17.22 -2.12 2.86
C THR A 51 -17.28 -1.00 3.89
N PRO A 52 -16.35 -0.94 4.87
CA PRO A 52 -16.16 0.22 5.74
C PRO A 52 -16.06 1.52 4.94
N ASP A 53 -16.24 2.67 5.60
CA ASP A 53 -16.02 3.98 4.98
C ASP A 53 -14.52 4.17 4.66
N LEU A 54 -14.13 3.67 3.48
CA LEU A 54 -12.78 3.73 2.97
C LEU A 54 -12.55 5.10 2.33
N LYS A 55 -11.47 5.77 2.73
CA LYS A 55 -11.06 7.05 2.13
C LYS A 55 -10.51 6.80 0.73
N LEU A 56 -11.34 7.03 -0.28
CA LEU A 56 -10.99 6.80 -1.68
C LEU A 56 -10.28 8.01 -2.32
N GLU A 57 -10.24 9.16 -1.64
CA GLU A 57 -9.63 10.38 -2.16
C GLU A 57 -8.16 10.16 -2.55
N GLY A 58 -7.81 10.60 -3.76
CA GLY A 58 -6.44 10.47 -4.28
C GLY A 58 -6.06 9.05 -4.73
N THR A 59 -6.98 8.09 -4.68
CA THR A 59 -6.81 6.74 -5.24
C THR A 59 -7.43 6.65 -6.65
N PRO A 60 -7.06 5.64 -7.47
CA PRO A 60 -7.75 5.36 -8.72
C PRO A 60 -9.13 4.70 -8.51
N VAL A 61 -9.52 4.38 -7.28
CA VAL A 61 -10.78 3.69 -6.96
C VAL A 61 -11.89 4.73 -6.79
N GLN A 62 -12.93 4.64 -7.61
CA GLN A 62 -14.10 5.52 -7.53
C GLN A 62 -15.19 4.95 -6.63
N MET A 63 -15.36 3.63 -6.67
CA MET A 63 -16.39 2.94 -5.91
C MET A 63 -15.99 1.49 -5.65
N ILE A 64 -16.39 0.98 -4.49
CA ILE A 64 -16.26 -0.43 -4.15
C ILE A 64 -17.66 -0.98 -3.88
N ARG A 65 -17.98 -2.10 -4.52
CA ARG A 65 -19.23 -2.83 -4.32
C ARG A 65 -18.90 -4.26 -3.90
N THR A 66 -19.72 -4.81 -3.02
CA THR A 66 -19.67 -6.22 -2.65
C THR A 66 -20.98 -6.89 -3.02
N GLY A 67 -20.90 -8.17 -3.34
CA GLY A 67 -22.07 -8.98 -3.66
C GLY A 67 -21.78 -10.46 -3.48
N ILE A 68 -22.84 -11.25 -3.41
CA ILE A 68 -22.75 -12.70 -3.32
C ILE A 68 -22.75 -13.28 -4.73
N ARG A 69 -21.84 -14.21 -5.01
CA ARG A 69 -21.73 -14.95 -6.27
C ARG A 69 -21.86 -16.44 -5.99
N GLN A 70 -22.56 -17.16 -6.87
CA GLN A 70 -22.57 -18.64 -6.94
C GLN A 70 -22.62 -19.35 -5.56
N GLY A 71 -23.66 -19.08 -4.77
CA GLY A 71 -23.76 -19.64 -3.42
C GLY A 71 -23.27 -18.61 -2.40
N ASP A 72 -22.13 -18.88 -1.75
CA ASP A 72 -21.58 -18.07 -0.66
C ASP A 72 -20.24 -17.39 -1.03
N ASP A 73 -19.91 -17.26 -2.32
CA ASP A 73 -18.67 -16.59 -2.72
C ASP A 73 -18.82 -15.07 -2.63
N LEU A 74 -17.79 -14.40 -2.12
CA LEU A 74 -17.73 -12.95 -2.10
C LEU A 74 -17.21 -12.45 -3.44
N ARG A 75 -17.96 -11.55 -4.08
CA ARG A 75 -17.47 -10.75 -5.20
C ARG A 75 -17.28 -9.31 -4.75
N VAL A 76 -16.05 -8.82 -4.85
CA VAL A 76 -15.72 -7.40 -4.70
C VAL A 76 -15.48 -6.79 -6.08
N VAL A 77 -16.18 -5.70 -6.39
CA VAL A 77 -16.04 -4.97 -7.65
C VAL A 77 -15.56 -3.56 -7.34
N LEU A 78 -14.42 -3.19 -7.92
CA LEU A 78 -13.85 -1.85 -7.84
C LEU A 78 -14.05 -1.17 -9.19
N GLU A 79 -14.77 -0.05 -9.18
CA GLU A 79 -14.87 0.85 -10.33
C GLU A 79 -13.70 1.84 -10.28
N LEU A 80 -12.96 1.98 -11.38
CA LEU A 80 -11.71 2.74 -11.42
C LEU A 80 -11.78 3.97 -12.33
N SER A 81 -11.16 5.07 -11.90
CA SER A 81 -10.98 6.30 -12.69
C SER A 81 -9.82 6.22 -13.68
N ALA A 82 -8.92 5.26 -13.49
CA ALA A 82 -7.71 5.08 -14.28
C ALA A 82 -7.42 3.60 -14.53
N VAL A 83 -6.57 3.34 -15.52
CA VAL A 83 -6.03 2.00 -15.77
C VAL A 83 -4.90 1.74 -14.77
N VAL A 84 -4.96 0.57 -14.12
CA VAL A 84 -3.98 0.12 -13.12
C VAL A 84 -3.47 -1.28 -13.50
N ASN A 85 -2.33 -1.67 -12.93
CA ASN A 85 -1.82 -3.02 -12.97
C ASN A 85 -2.10 -3.69 -11.61
N PRO A 86 -3.13 -4.53 -11.50
CA PRO A 86 -3.53 -5.09 -10.22
C PRO A 86 -2.71 -6.34 -9.90
N ARG A 87 -2.46 -6.58 -8.61
CA ARG A 87 -1.81 -7.78 -8.08
C ARG A 87 -2.52 -8.19 -6.81
N SER A 88 -2.91 -9.47 -6.71
CA SER A 88 -3.50 -10.02 -5.50
C SER A 88 -2.65 -11.17 -4.94
N PHE A 89 -2.62 -11.31 -3.62
CA PHE A 89 -1.95 -12.40 -2.94
C PHE A 89 -2.51 -12.61 -1.53
N PHE A 90 -2.42 -13.85 -1.06
CA PHE A 90 -2.82 -14.23 0.29
C PHE A 90 -1.61 -14.22 1.23
N LEU A 91 -1.77 -13.65 2.42
CA LEU A 91 -0.80 -13.70 3.51
C LEU A 91 -1.38 -14.56 4.64
N LYS A 92 -0.68 -15.64 4.96
CA LYS A 92 -1.01 -16.48 6.10
C LYS A 92 -0.81 -15.73 7.41
N ALA A 93 -1.67 -15.99 8.38
CA ALA A 93 -1.54 -15.47 9.75
C ALA A 93 -0.15 -15.72 10.33
N ASN A 94 0.32 -14.76 11.12
CA ASN A 94 1.56 -14.82 11.89
C ASN A 94 1.32 -14.31 13.33
N GLU A 95 2.38 -14.15 14.13
CA GLU A 95 2.25 -13.72 15.53
C GLU A 95 1.62 -12.31 15.70
N GLN A 96 1.67 -11.46 14.67
CA GLN A 96 1.26 -10.05 14.74
C GLN A 96 -0.08 -9.77 14.06
N ALA A 97 -0.48 -10.59 13.08
CA ALA A 97 -1.66 -10.35 12.25
C ALA A 97 -2.33 -11.66 11.80
N GLY A 98 -3.65 -11.59 11.59
CA GLY A 98 -4.44 -12.69 11.06
C GLY A 98 -4.19 -12.97 9.57
N ASP A 99 -4.98 -13.91 9.03
CA ASP A 99 -4.99 -14.21 7.60
C ASP A 99 -5.49 -12.99 6.83
N ARG A 100 -4.84 -12.69 5.69
CA ARG A 100 -5.11 -11.47 4.93
C ARG A 100 -5.11 -11.75 3.44
N LEU A 101 -6.05 -11.13 2.74
CA LEU A 101 -6.03 -11.05 1.28
C LEU A 101 -5.66 -9.62 0.88
N VAL A 102 -4.56 -9.47 0.15
CA VAL A 102 -4.04 -8.17 -0.28
C VAL A 102 -4.31 -7.98 -1.76
N LEU A 103 -4.79 -6.78 -2.13
CA LEU A 103 -4.95 -6.31 -3.50
C LEU A 103 -4.20 -4.98 -3.67
N ASP A 104 -3.11 -5.03 -4.42
CA ASP A 104 -2.38 -3.85 -4.86
C ASP A 104 -2.88 -3.41 -6.24
N LEU A 105 -3.15 -2.12 -6.40
CA LEU A 105 -3.50 -1.47 -7.65
C LEU A 105 -2.35 -0.52 -8.01
N TYR A 106 -1.37 -0.99 -8.78
CA TYR A 106 -0.26 -0.15 -9.21
C TYR A 106 -0.72 0.80 -10.31
N ASP A 107 -0.46 2.08 -10.12
CA ASP A 107 -0.77 3.08 -11.13
C ASP A 107 0.03 2.79 -12.38
N LYS A 108 -0.61 2.94 -13.55
CA LYS A 108 0.11 2.92 -14.80
C LYS A 108 0.83 4.26 -14.94
N ALA A 109 2.03 4.35 -14.35
CA ALA A 109 2.86 5.53 -14.46
C ALA A 109 3.05 5.92 -15.93
N PRO A 110 3.00 7.21 -16.30
CA PRO A 110 3.75 7.65 -17.46
C PRO A 110 5.18 7.22 -17.20
N GLN A 111 5.79 6.46 -18.11
CA GLN A 111 7.23 6.16 -18.02
C GLN A 111 8.00 7.48 -18.10
N GLN A 112 8.16 8.18 -16.99
CA GLN A 112 9.33 9.02 -16.79
C GLN A 112 10.47 8.03 -16.62
N GLN A 113 11.07 7.66 -17.75
CA GLN A 113 12.38 7.03 -17.75
C GLN A 113 13.27 7.93 -16.90
N ALA A 114 13.55 7.52 -15.66
CA ALA A 114 14.63 8.10 -14.90
C ALA A 114 15.88 7.85 -15.74
N VAL A 115 16.34 8.88 -16.44
CA VAL A 115 17.60 8.83 -17.16
C VAL A 115 18.65 8.72 -16.08
N VAL A 116 19.10 7.50 -15.80
CA VAL A 116 20.23 7.26 -14.91
C VAL A 116 21.47 7.77 -15.64
N THR A 117 21.72 9.07 -15.58
CA THR A 117 23.02 9.62 -15.93
C THR A 117 23.99 9.18 -14.83
N LYS A 118 24.82 8.18 -15.13
CA LYS A 118 26.07 7.96 -14.38
C LYS A 118 26.97 9.17 -14.61
N SER A 119 26.78 10.24 -13.85
CA SER A 119 27.72 11.35 -13.82
C SER A 119 28.81 11.04 -12.78
N VAL A 120 29.88 10.38 -13.22
CA VAL A 120 31.13 10.37 -12.46
C VAL A 120 31.90 11.62 -12.88
N GLN A 121 31.51 12.77 -12.35
CA GLN A 121 32.42 13.91 -12.27
C GLN A 121 33.11 13.82 -10.91
N HIS A 122 34.39 13.48 -10.93
CA HIS A 122 35.28 13.64 -9.78
C HIS A 122 35.49 15.14 -9.55
N SER A 123 34.58 15.76 -8.79
CA SER A 123 34.84 17.00 -8.10
C SER A 123 35.09 16.70 -6.62
N ASP A 124 36.11 17.32 -6.04
CA ASP A 124 36.57 17.06 -4.67
C ASP A 124 35.57 17.49 -3.57
N LYS A 125 34.35 17.92 -3.95
CA LYS A 125 33.28 18.41 -3.06
C LYS A 125 31.90 18.08 -3.63
N ARG A 126 31.54 16.79 -3.67
CA ARG A 126 30.16 16.36 -3.98
C ARG A 126 29.36 16.29 -2.69
N ASP A 127 28.08 16.64 -2.78
CA ASP A 127 27.15 16.42 -1.68
C ASP A 127 27.06 14.92 -1.36
N ILE A 128 27.07 14.59 -0.07
CA ILE A 128 26.88 13.24 0.44
C ILE A 128 25.38 12.94 0.37
N ILE A 129 25.02 11.99 -0.51
CA ILE A 129 23.64 11.51 -0.61
C ILE A 129 23.36 10.56 0.54
N ILE A 130 22.35 10.86 1.34
CA ILE A 130 21.92 10.04 2.47
C ILE A 130 20.50 9.54 2.21
N ALA A 131 20.35 8.23 1.98
CA ALA A 131 19.04 7.61 1.93
C ALA A 131 18.54 7.35 3.35
N ILE A 132 17.42 7.98 3.73
CA ILE A 132 16.80 7.84 5.04
C ILE A 132 15.60 6.89 4.91
N ASP A 133 15.73 5.72 5.50
CA ASP A 133 14.68 4.72 5.53
C ASP A 133 13.91 4.77 6.86
N ALA A 134 12.65 5.17 6.78
CA ALA A 134 11.75 5.08 7.92
C ALA A 134 11.10 3.69 7.88
N GLY A 135 11.45 2.80 8.82
CA GLY A 135 10.90 1.44 8.85
C GLY A 135 9.37 1.38 8.88
N HIS A 136 8.81 0.27 8.42
CA HIS A 136 7.36 -0.02 8.40
C HIS A 136 6.53 0.97 7.57
N GLY A 137 5.21 0.96 7.74
CA GLY A 137 4.29 1.88 7.07
C GLY A 137 3.06 1.17 6.50
N GLY A 138 1.98 1.94 6.35
CA GLY A 138 0.71 1.45 5.83
C GLY A 138 0.12 0.37 6.73
N GLU A 139 -0.01 -0.83 6.18
CA GLU A 139 -0.56 -2.00 6.87
C GLU A 139 0.37 -2.53 7.97
N ASP A 140 1.67 -2.34 7.84
CA ASP A 140 2.67 -2.77 8.82
C ASP A 140 2.88 -1.65 9.86
N PRO A 141 2.38 -1.81 11.11
CA PRO A 141 2.56 -0.81 12.16
C PRO A 141 3.95 -0.83 12.80
N GLY A 142 4.73 -1.89 12.57
CA GLY A 142 5.87 -2.27 13.41
C GLY A 142 5.44 -2.61 14.84
N ALA A 143 6.35 -2.44 15.80
CA ALA A 143 6.06 -2.66 17.21
C ALA A 143 4.94 -1.73 17.72
N ILE A 144 4.08 -2.27 18.58
CA ILE A 144 3.01 -1.52 19.26
C ILE A 144 3.42 -1.31 20.72
N GLY A 145 3.69 -0.06 21.09
CA GLY A 145 4.05 0.33 22.45
C GLY A 145 2.85 0.65 23.36
N PRO A 146 3.12 1.05 24.61
CA PRO A 146 2.08 1.51 25.53
C PRO A 146 1.21 2.61 24.92
N ASN A 147 -0.08 2.62 25.27
CA ASN A 147 -1.09 3.51 24.71
C ASN A 147 -1.29 3.38 23.18
N ARG A 148 -1.00 2.19 22.62
CA ARG A 148 -1.15 1.87 21.18
C ARG A 148 -0.31 2.77 20.25
N ARG A 149 0.81 3.31 20.74
CA ARG A 149 1.76 4.00 19.85
C ARG A 149 2.36 3.00 18.86
N ARG A 150 2.39 3.36 17.59
CA ARG A 150 2.89 2.50 16.50
C ARG A 150 4.27 2.97 16.10
N GLU A 151 5.19 2.03 15.97
CA GLU A 151 6.57 2.29 15.54
C GLU A 151 6.61 3.10 14.24
N LYS A 152 5.81 2.73 13.24
CA LYS A 152 5.76 3.41 11.93
C LYS A 152 5.55 4.93 12.00
N ASP A 153 4.81 5.40 13.02
CA ASP A 153 4.50 6.82 13.22
C ASP A 153 5.72 7.53 13.83
N VAL A 154 6.36 6.89 14.82
CA VAL A 154 7.52 7.41 15.53
C VAL A 154 8.73 7.49 14.60
N VAL A 155 9.04 6.41 13.88
CA VAL A 155 10.22 6.35 12.99
C VAL A 155 10.06 7.29 11.79
N LEU A 156 8.84 7.51 11.28
CA LEU A 156 8.61 8.51 10.23
C LEU A 156 8.83 9.94 10.75
N ALA A 157 8.41 10.23 11.98
CA ALA A 157 8.65 11.54 12.59
C ALA A 157 10.14 11.80 12.79
N ILE A 158 10.89 10.81 13.31
CA ILE A 158 12.34 10.88 13.47
C ILE A 158 13.04 11.08 12.12
N ALA A 159 12.66 10.29 11.10
CA ALA A 159 13.25 10.39 9.77
C ALA A 159 13.02 11.77 9.13
N ARG A 160 11.84 12.36 9.30
CA ARG A 160 11.54 13.72 8.82
C ARG A 160 12.40 14.77 9.50
N GLU A 161 12.61 14.67 10.81
CA GLU A 161 13.47 15.58 11.55
C GLU A 161 14.93 15.44 11.10
N LEU A 162 15.44 14.21 10.99
CA LEU A 162 16.78 13.94 10.47
C LEU A 162 16.97 14.50 9.06
N ASN A 163 15.98 14.29 8.18
CA ASN A 163 16.00 14.85 6.83
C ASN A 163 16.06 16.39 6.85
N ALA A 164 15.30 17.04 7.73
CA ALA A 164 15.30 18.50 7.86
C ALA A 164 16.67 19.02 8.35
N LEU A 165 17.26 18.37 9.35
CA LEU A 165 18.58 18.71 9.88
C LEU A 165 19.68 18.55 8.83
N LEU A 166 19.72 17.41 8.13
CA LEU A 166 20.70 17.14 7.07
C LEU A 166 20.54 18.09 5.88
N LYS A 167 19.31 18.45 5.52
CA LYS A 167 19.04 19.38 4.41
C LYS A 167 19.50 20.80 4.72
N ALA A 168 19.59 21.17 6.00
CA ALA A 168 20.08 22.48 6.43
C ALA A 168 21.61 22.59 6.40
N ASP A 169 22.32 21.46 6.42
CA ASP A 169 23.78 21.42 6.43
C ASP A 169 24.35 21.28 5.00
N LYS A 170 25.39 22.08 4.70
CA LYS A 170 25.97 22.10 3.35
C LYS A 170 26.79 20.85 3.13
N GLY A 171 26.72 20.30 1.92
CA GLY A 171 27.43 19.07 1.59
C GLY A 171 26.61 17.81 1.85
N PHE A 172 25.34 17.92 2.24
CA PHE A 172 24.43 16.77 2.38
C PHE A 172 23.20 16.90 1.48
N GLN A 173 22.81 15.78 0.89
CA GLN A 173 21.60 15.63 0.11
C GLN A 173 20.78 14.45 0.65
N PRO A 174 19.98 14.64 1.71
CA PRO A 174 19.13 13.58 2.24
C PRO A 174 17.97 13.29 1.28
N THR A 175 17.60 12.03 1.16
CA THR A 175 16.45 11.54 0.40
C THR A 175 15.68 10.53 1.24
N MET A 176 14.38 10.73 1.37
CA MET A 176 13.50 9.83 2.12
C MET A 176 13.06 8.66 1.24
N ILE A 177 13.16 7.43 1.75
CA ILE A 177 12.63 6.22 1.08
C ILE A 177 11.09 6.24 1.08
N ARG A 178 10.47 6.69 2.18
CA ARG A 178 9.05 7.05 2.24
C ARG A 178 8.82 8.39 2.88
N THR A 179 7.80 9.10 2.41
CA THR A 179 7.42 10.41 2.94
C THR A 179 6.06 10.38 3.66
N GLY A 180 5.33 9.26 3.61
CA GLY A 180 4.01 9.09 4.18
C GLY A 180 3.80 7.73 4.86
N ASP A 181 2.56 7.49 5.29
CA ASP A 181 2.13 6.24 5.93
C ASP A 181 1.62 5.23 4.89
N TYR A 182 2.55 4.64 4.16
CA TYR A 182 2.30 3.59 3.18
C TYR A 182 3.40 2.53 3.28
N TYR A 183 3.06 1.30 2.91
CA TYR A 183 3.99 0.17 2.94
C TYR A 183 4.96 0.23 1.75
N ILE A 184 6.22 -0.16 1.97
CA ILE A 184 7.22 -0.40 0.93
C ILE A 184 7.72 -1.82 1.09
N SER A 185 7.72 -2.61 0.01
CA SER A 185 8.30 -3.95 0.02
C SER A 185 9.83 -3.89 0.08
N LEU A 186 10.42 -4.74 0.92
CA LEU A 186 11.88 -4.92 1.04
C LEU A 186 12.46 -5.72 -0.13
#